data_AF-A0A7R9Y4R0-F1
#
_entry.id   AF-A0A7R9Y4R0-F1
#
_cell.length_a   1.000
_cell.length_b   1.000
_cell.length_c   1.000
_cell.angle_alpha   90.00
_cell.angle_beta   90.00
_cell.angle_gamma   90.00
#
_symmetry.space_group_name_H-M   'P 1'
#
loop_
_entity.id
_entity.type
_entity.pdbx_description
1 polymer ?
#
loop_
_entity_poly.entity_id
_entity_poly.type
_entity_poly.pdbx_seq_one_letter_code
_entity_poly.pdbx_strand_id
1 'polypeptide(L)'
;VGPPGAMLPPSPGTRNRCILSETTSTHASAVNPFFRPMICRPLSSKTSTTYFLYTVPNRLKGSIGSLSSLATTSNTPARAAGADASAIDSVAATSADPARWMNGGGDDDGGLVGPSEVFVAPTAGIPPSRRWTEKSAVPGEHAAAGDFDAAMKLLNRQLGVINFAPLKQHFIDAAFATHASMTATSMGPNLTFPLGRDWNADAPVGKTPQPALVSSLAVLEAKLKAAYKTTTEGKFGEALKLFQSIIHGVAVLLVDSRREVDEVRELLGIAREYAVALRIEMKRKEHKEDPVRAAELAAYFTHSMMQPIHASLALRSAMSLFFKLKNFNTAANFCRRLLELNPPVKVAQQAKQVLQACERTPTDEVELDYDSRNPFVVCSATFAPIYRGTKDVACSCCGAKFIAEGDHVNKVCPVCNLGAVGVEAAGLVVSPSQR
;
A
#
# COMPACT_ATOMS: atom_id res chain seq x y z
N VAL A 1 -25.40 -2.36 -59.58
CA VAL A 1 -26.68 -2.98 -60.01
C VAL A 1 -26.98 -4.13 -59.06
N GLY A 2 -28.12 -4.12 -58.39
CA GLY A 2 -28.70 -5.32 -57.72
C GLY A 2 -30.15 -5.48 -58.20
N PRO A 3 -31.04 -6.20 -57.50
CA PRO A 3 -30.89 -7.20 -56.44
C PRO A 3 -31.51 -8.55 -56.93
N PRO A 4 -32.52 -9.19 -56.30
CA PRO A 4 -32.69 -9.81 -54.96
C PRO A 4 -32.66 -11.38 -55.09
N GLY A 5 -33.14 -12.28 -54.22
CA GLY A 5 -33.97 -12.26 -53.02
C GLY A 5 -34.44 -13.69 -52.60
N ALA A 6 -34.78 -13.84 -51.31
CA ALA A 6 -35.53 -14.89 -50.58
C ALA A 6 -35.91 -16.26 -51.19
N MET A 7 -35.78 -17.33 -50.37
CA MET A 7 -36.67 -18.51 -50.40
C MET A 7 -36.87 -19.17 -49.02
N LEU A 8 -38.10 -19.59 -48.74
CA LEU A 8 -38.67 -20.31 -47.58
C LEU A 8 -39.96 -21.04 -48.07
N PRO A 9 -40.63 -21.95 -47.31
CA PRO A 9 -40.25 -22.64 -46.07
C PRO A 9 -40.04 -24.16 -46.38
N PRO A 10 -40.87 -25.20 -46.07
CA PRO A 10 -42.05 -25.39 -45.19
C PRO A 10 -41.81 -26.27 -43.94
N SER A 11 -42.88 -26.58 -43.20
CA SER A 11 -43.02 -27.61 -42.15
C SER A 11 -44.09 -28.67 -42.58
N PRO A 12 -44.36 -29.78 -41.85
CA PRO A 12 -45.41 -29.72 -40.79
C PRO A 12 -45.40 -30.81 -39.66
N GLY A 13 -46.19 -30.56 -38.60
CA GLY A 13 -46.75 -31.58 -37.67
C GLY A 13 -45.87 -31.98 -36.46
N THR A 14 -46.37 -32.11 -35.22
CA THR A 14 -47.77 -32.24 -34.74
C THR A 14 -47.95 -31.67 -33.33
N ARG A 15 -48.87 -30.70 -33.20
CA ARG A 15 -49.94 -30.46 -32.18
C ARG A 15 -50.00 -31.34 -30.91
N ASN A 16 -50.56 -30.92 -29.76
CA ASN A 16 -51.12 -29.65 -29.25
C ASN A 16 -51.51 -29.85 -27.76
N ARG A 17 -51.46 -28.80 -26.91
CA ARG A 17 -52.65 -28.15 -26.30
C ARG A 17 -52.30 -26.96 -25.39
N CYS A 18 -53.14 -25.92 -25.47
CA CYS A 18 -53.13 -24.70 -24.65
C CYS A 18 -53.83 -24.95 -23.28
N ILE A 19 -53.94 -23.98 -22.36
CA ILE A 19 -54.91 -22.85 -22.40
C ILE A 19 -54.50 -21.74 -21.39
N LEU A 20 -54.72 -20.47 -21.80
CA LEU A 20 -55.06 -19.20 -21.10
C LEU A 20 -55.06 -19.14 -19.55
N SER A 21 -54.87 -18.01 -18.84
CA SER A 21 -54.60 -16.56 -19.09
C SER A 21 -54.17 -15.94 -17.73
N GLU A 22 -53.44 -14.83 -17.58
CA GLU A 22 -53.88 -13.41 -17.68
C GLU A 22 -52.69 -12.44 -17.46
N THR A 23 -52.94 -11.13 -17.60
CA THR A 23 -51.98 -10.02 -17.66
C THR A 23 -51.36 -9.58 -16.33
N THR A 24 -50.08 -9.16 -16.35
CA THR A 24 -49.64 -7.76 -16.08
C THR A 24 -48.12 -7.60 -16.33
N SER A 25 -47.67 -6.36 -16.55
CA SER A 25 -46.25 -5.99 -16.75
C SER A 25 -45.46 -6.06 -15.42
N THR A 26 -44.13 -5.97 -15.32
CA THR A 26 -43.23 -5.06 -16.04
C THR A 26 -41.74 -5.46 -15.87
N HIS A 27 -40.95 -5.30 -16.95
CA HIS A 27 -39.48 -5.16 -17.03
C HIS A 27 -38.50 -6.01 -16.19
N ALA A 28 -37.52 -6.57 -16.90
CA ALA A 28 -36.40 -7.34 -16.36
C ALA A 28 -35.15 -6.49 -16.05
N SER A 29 -34.28 -7.01 -15.18
CA SER A 29 -32.82 -6.95 -15.38
C SER A 29 -32.14 -8.13 -14.70
N ALA A 30 -31.19 -8.76 -15.39
CA ALA A 30 -30.58 -10.02 -15.00
C ALA A 30 -29.41 -9.83 -14.01
N VAL A 31 -29.33 -10.71 -13.01
CA VAL A 31 -28.22 -10.77 -12.04
C VAL A 31 -27.22 -11.84 -12.48
N ASN A 32 -25.94 -11.46 -12.58
CA ASN A 32 -24.84 -12.35 -12.97
C ASN A 32 -24.39 -13.21 -11.75
N PRO A 33 -24.05 -14.51 -11.90
CA PRO A 33 -24.02 -15.44 -10.77
C PRO A 33 -22.66 -15.54 -10.08
N PHE A 34 -22.34 -14.62 -9.18
CA PHE A 34 -21.19 -14.76 -8.25
C PHE A 34 -21.47 -14.24 -6.83
N PHE A 35 -22.68 -14.47 -6.31
CA PHE A 35 -23.01 -14.29 -4.89
C PHE A 35 -23.74 -15.53 -4.34
N ARG A 36 -23.12 -16.22 -3.38
CA ARG A 36 -23.81 -17.13 -2.46
C ARG A 36 -24.07 -16.38 -1.16
N PRO A 37 -25.33 -16.12 -0.76
CA PRO A 37 -25.62 -15.60 0.58
C PRO A 37 -25.41 -16.71 1.62
N MET A 38 -24.67 -16.43 2.70
CA MET A 38 -24.73 -17.26 3.90
C MET A 38 -26.08 -17.04 4.57
N ILE A 39 -26.93 -18.07 4.56
CA ILE A 39 -28.19 -18.08 5.30
C ILE A 39 -27.90 -18.55 6.73
N CYS A 40 -27.90 -17.64 7.70
CA CYS A 40 -27.87 -18.01 9.12
C CYS A 40 -29.22 -18.63 9.51
N ARG A 41 -29.22 -19.93 9.86
CA ARG A 41 -30.32 -20.55 10.61
C ARG A 41 -30.14 -20.31 12.11
N PRO A 42 -31.22 -20.14 12.89
CA PRO A 42 -31.12 -20.02 14.34
C PRO A 42 -30.74 -21.37 14.98
N LEU A 43 -29.79 -21.36 15.92
CA LEU A 43 -29.58 -22.50 16.81
C LEU A 43 -30.49 -22.38 18.04
N SER A 44 -31.13 -23.49 18.39
CA SER A 44 -31.95 -23.62 19.60
C SER A 44 -31.08 -23.66 20.87
N SER A 45 -31.69 -23.24 21.97
CA SER A 45 -31.17 -23.14 23.33
C SER A 45 -30.35 -24.35 23.82
N LYS A 46 -29.25 -24.06 24.53
CA LYS A 46 -29.00 -24.55 25.90
C LYS A 46 -27.90 -23.74 26.59
N THR A 47 -28.06 -23.56 27.91
CA THR A 47 -27.26 -22.72 28.81
C THR A 47 -25.87 -23.29 29.14
N SER A 48 -24.85 -22.44 29.22
CA SER A 48 -24.16 -22.13 30.49
C SER A 48 -23.18 -20.96 30.35
N THR A 49 -23.02 -20.16 31.41
CA THR A 49 -22.11 -19.00 31.46
C THR A 49 -20.78 -19.41 32.10
N THR A 50 -19.66 -19.22 31.40
CA THR A 50 -18.32 -19.21 32.02
C THR A 50 -17.47 -18.13 31.35
N TYR A 51 -16.99 -17.15 32.13
CA TYR A 51 -16.05 -16.15 31.67
C TYR A 51 -14.63 -16.73 31.60
N PHE A 52 -13.93 -16.52 30.49
CA PHE A 52 -12.48 -16.69 30.41
C PHE A 52 -11.84 -15.39 29.91
N LEU A 53 -11.11 -14.73 30.80
CA LEU A 53 -10.20 -13.64 30.46
C LEU A 53 -8.97 -14.22 29.74
N TYR A 54 -8.62 -13.68 28.58
CA TYR A 54 -7.31 -13.92 27.97
C TYR A 54 -6.43 -12.67 28.11
N THR A 55 -5.35 -12.83 28.88
CA THR A 55 -4.34 -11.80 29.13
C THR A 55 -3.31 -11.74 28.00
N VAL A 56 -2.78 -10.55 27.74
CA VAL A 56 -1.75 -10.31 26.73
C VAL A 56 -0.38 -10.74 27.27
N PRO A 57 0.37 -11.64 26.60
CA PRO A 57 1.69 -12.06 27.07
C PRO A 57 2.77 -11.03 26.70
N ASN A 58 3.20 -10.24 27.69
CA ASN A 58 4.33 -9.33 27.53
C ASN A 58 5.65 -10.10 27.67
N ARG A 59 6.59 -9.96 26.70
CA ARG A 59 7.72 -10.88 26.52
C ARG A 59 9.07 -10.25 26.88
N LEU A 60 9.43 -10.24 28.16
CA LEU A 60 10.79 -9.94 28.61
C LEU A 60 11.60 -11.24 28.77
N LYS A 61 12.83 -11.25 28.24
CA LYS A 61 13.78 -12.37 28.36
C LYS A 61 14.62 -12.21 29.63
N GLY A 62 14.75 -13.27 30.41
CA GLY A 62 15.78 -13.42 31.42
C GLY A 62 16.33 -14.85 31.37
N SER A 63 17.64 -15.01 31.17
CA SER A 63 18.34 -16.29 31.27
C SER A 63 19.11 -16.34 32.59
N ILE A 64 19.24 -17.55 33.13
CA ILE A 64 19.73 -17.82 34.48
C ILE A 64 21.27 -17.82 34.50
N GLY A 65 21.86 -17.28 35.57
CA GLY A 65 23.29 -17.39 35.89
C GLY A 65 23.53 -17.08 37.37
N SER A 66 24.05 -18.06 38.12
CA SER A 66 24.27 -17.97 39.58
C SER A 66 25.61 -17.32 39.93
N LEU A 67 25.68 -16.56 41.04
CA LEU A 67 26.64 -16.78 42.14
C LEU A 67 26.50 -15.75 43.31
N SER A 68 26.27 -16.28 44.51
CA SER A 68 26.76 -15.89 45.85
C SER A 68 26.98 -14.43 46.30
N SER A 69 26.23 -14.06 47.35
CA SER A 69 26.71 -13.46 48.63
C SER A 69 27.48 -12.12 48.65
N LEU A 70 26.88 -11.05 49.22
CA LEU A 70 27.20 -10.59 50.60
C LEU A 70 26.22 -9.52 51.13
N ALA A 71 26.11 -9.47 52.46
CA ALA A 71 25.10 -8.83 53.30
C ALA A 71 25.14 -7.27 53.44
N THR A 72 24.12 -6.73 54.17
CA THR A 72 24.25 -5.73 55.27
C THR A 72 23.53 -4.36 55.13
N THR A 73 22.34 -4.26 55.75
CA THR A 73 21.77 -3.10 56.52
C THR A 73 21.49 -1.73 55.83
N SER A 74 20.58 -0.84 56.28
CA SER A 74 19.56 -0.83 57.35
C SER A 74 18.58 0.37 57.22
N ASN A 75 17.48 0.31 57.99
CA ASN A 75 16.77 1.41 58.67
C ASN A 75 16.14 2.61 57.91
N THR A 76 14.80 2.57 57.86
CA THR A 76 13.86 3.65 58.27
C THR A 76 14.12 4.12 59.73
N PRO A 77 13.66 5.32 60.23
CA PRO A 77 12.31 5.85 60.02
C PRO A 77 12.10 7.40 59.97
N ALA A 78 10.82 7.76 59.85
CA ALA A 78 10.23 9.10 59.73
C ALA A 78 10.46 10.07 60.91
N ARG A 79 10.29 11.40 60.66
CA ARG A 79 9.08 12.19 61.08
C ARG A 79 9.28 13.73 61.13
N ALA A 80 8.25 14.45 60.66
CA ALA A 80 7.78 15.82 61.02
C ALA A 80 8.40 17.13 60.44
N ALA A 81 7.47 17.89 59.81
CA ALA A 81 7.09 19.29 60.05
C ALA A 81 7.68 20.47 59.23
N GLY A 82 6.76 21.29 58.69
CA GLY A 82 6.90 22.75 58.51
C GLY A 82 6.53 23.31 57.12
N ALA A 83 5.34 23.95 57.01
CA ALA A 83 4.93 25.15 56.23
C ALA A 83 5.55 25.46 54.82
N ASP A 84 4.98 26.22 53.85
CA ASP A 84 3.66 26.78 53.49
C ASP A 84 3.88 27.53 52.12
N ALA A 85 2.93 27.91 51.25
CA ALA A 85 1.50 27.63 51.04
C ALA A 85 1.09 28.18 49.63
N SER A 86 -0.22 28.19 49.29
CA SER A 86 -0.86 28.81 48.09
C SER A 86 -0.65 28.12 46.71
N ALA A 87 -1.62 28.08 45.79
CA ALA A 87 -3.09 28.21 45.90
C ALA A 87 -3.76 27.56 44.67
N ILE A 88 -4.92 26.92 44.85
CA ILE A 88 -5.81 26.47 43.76
C ILE A 88 -7.27 26.66 44.18
N ASP A 89 -8.05 27.36 43.35
CA ASP A 89 -9.49 27.50 43.53
C ASP A 89 -10.20 26.20 43.13
N SER A 90 -11.03 25.67 44.02
CA SER A 90 -11.98 24.60 43.72
C SER A 90 -13.34 24.92 44.34
N VAL A 91 -14.33 25.15 43.47
CA VAL A 91 -15.72 25.41 43.85
C VAL A 91 -16.32 24.19 44.54
N ALA A 92 -16.81 24.38 45.78
CA ALA A 92 -17.36 23.32 46.60
C ALA A 92 -18.82 23.01 46.24
N ALA A 93 -19.14 21.72 46.14
CA ALA A 93 -20.53 21.26 46.14
C ALA A 93 -21.14 21.44 47.53
N THR A 94 -22.28 22.13 47.63
CA THR A 94 -23.00 22.34 48.89
C THR A 94 -24.00 21.22 49.13
N SER A 95 -23.96 20.63 50.33
CA SER A 95 -24.88 19.58 50.78
C SER A 95 -26.29 20.11 51.08
N ALA A 96 -27.30 19.26 50.90
CA ALA A 96 -28.69 19.59 51.18
C ALA A 96 -29.01 19.57 52.69
N ASP A 97 -29.72 20.59 53.19
CA ASP A 97 -30.30 20.65 54.53
C ASP A 97 -31.74 20.11 54.55
N PRO A 98 -32.07 19.07 55.35
CA PRO A 98 -33.41 18.48 55.38
C PRO A 98 -34.27 19.02 56.54
N ALA A 99 -34.64 20.31 56.52
CA ALA A 99 -35.46 20.90 57.59
C ALA A 99 -36.32 22.11 57.17
N ARG A 100 -37.32 21.91 56.28
CA ARG A 100 -38.39 22.92 56.09
C ARG A 100 -39.72 22.34 55.60
N TRP A 101 -40.29 21.41 56.35
CA TRP A 101 -41.69 21.00 56.23
C TRP A 101 -42.47 21.52 57.45
N MET A 102 -43.50 22.35 57.21
CA MET A 102 -44.59 22.84 58.09
C MET A 102 -44.79 24.37 57.95
N ASN A 103 -46.07 24.80 58.00
CA ASN A 103 -46.63 26.12 57.67
C ASN A 103 -46.48 26.57 56.20
N GLY A 104 -47.52 27.06 55.53
CA GLY A 104 -48.93 27.24 55.94
C GLY A 104 -49.71 27.88 54.77
N GLY A 105 -50.99 27.55 54.60
CA GLY A 105 -51.74 27.82 53.37
C GLY A 105 -52.12 29.30 53.12
N GLY A 106 -52.39 29.59 51.84
CA GLY A 106 -52.93 30.84 51.32
C GLY A 106 -53.14 30.68 49.81
N ASP A 107 -54.40 30.67 49.37
CA ASP A 107 -54.78 30.44 47.98
C ASP A 107 -54.77 31.77 47.21
N ASP A 108 -53.72 32.00 46.41
CA ASP A 108 -53.64 33.13 45.46
C ASP A 108 -53.42 32.57 44.04
N ASP A 109 -54.34 32.83 43.11
CA ASP A 109 -54.33 32.34 41.72
C ASP A 109 -53.22 32.97 40.85
N GLY A 110 -51.96 32.61 41.11
CA GLY A 110 -50.80 32.99 40.31
C GLY A 110 -50.45 31.94 39.26
N GLY A 111 -50.76 32.19 37.99
CA GLY A 111 -50.50 31.24 36.90
C GLY A 111 -49.03 30.79 36.81
N LEU A 112 -48.82 29.48 36.64
CA LEU A 112 -47.50 28.85 36.49
C LEU A 112 -46.81 29.20 35.16
N VAL A 113 -46.45 30.47 34.99
CA VAL A 113 -45.40 30.88 34.05
C VAL A 113 -44.06 30.66 34.76
N GLY A 114 -43.71 29.39 34.96
CA GLY A 114 -42.30 29.04 35.15
C GLY A 114 -41.51 29.57 33.96
N PRO A 115 -40.26 30.03 34.13
CA PRO A 115 -39.47 30.52 33.01
C PRO A 115 -39.43 29.42 31.96
N SER A 116 -39.91 29.74 30.75
CA SER A 116 -39.80 28.82 29.62
C SER A 116 -38.31 28.70 29.29
N GLU A 117 -37.65 27.70 29.89
CA GLU A 117 -36.27 27.36 29.56
C GLU A 117 -36.22 27.03 28.08
N VAL A 118 -35.75 28.00 27.29
CA VAL A 118 -35.66 27.87 25.85
C VAL A 118 -34.61 26.82 25.56
N PHE A 119 -35.06 25.60 25.29
CA PHE A 119 -34.17 24.50 24.93
C PHE A 119 -33.44 24.85 23.62
N VAL A 120 -32.17 25.20 23.74
CA VAL A 120 -31.27 25.41 22.59
C VAL A 120 -30.59 24.09 22.28
N ALA A 121 -30.88 23.53 21.11
CA ALA A 121 -30.23 22.30 20.65
C ALA A 121 -28.70 22.51 20.51
N PRO A 122 -27.86 21.57 20.99
CA PRO A 122 -26.41 21.70 20.91
C PRO A 122 -25.93 21.68 19.45
N THR A 123 -24.90 22.48 19.15
CA THR A 123 -24.27 22.47 17.83
C THR A 123 -23.46 21.19 17.62
N ALA A 124 -23.54 20.59 16.44
CA ALA A 124 -22.79 19.38 16.10
C ALA A 124 -21.27 19.64 16.16
N GLY A 125 -20.54 18.77 16.88
CA GLY A 125 -19.09 18.84 16.98
C GLY A 125 -18.38 18.42 15.69
N ILE A 126 -17.13 18.85 15.52
CA ILE A 126 -16.29 18.46 14.37
C ILE A 126 -16.03 16.93 14.43
N PRO A 127 -16.41 16.14 13.40
CA PRO A 127 -16.21 14.70 13.38
C PRO A 127 -14.72 14.36 13.30
N PRO A 128 -14.25 13.24 13.90
CA PRO A 128 -12.81 12.99 14.00
C PRO A 128 -12.11 12.79 12.65
N SER A 129 -12.81 12.23 11.65
CA SER A 129 -12.29 12.09 10.28
C SER A 129 -11.91 13.43 9.63
N ARG A 130 -12.66 14.50 9.91
CA ARG A 130 -12.34 15.86 9.45
C ARG A 130 -11.10 16.44 10.15
N ARG A 131 -10.86 16.07 11.41
CA ARG A 131 -9.68 16.50 12.16
C ARG A 131 -8.38 15.90 11.61
N TRP A 132 -8.45 14.71 10.98
CA TRP A 132 -7.32 14.14 10.23
C TRP A 132 -6.96 15.04 9.04
N THR A 133 -7.93 15.51 8.26
CA THR A 133 -7.68 16.30 7.04
C THR A 133 -7.24 17.74 7.30
N GLU A 134 -7.68 18.36 8.39
CA GLU A 134 -7.37 19.77 8.73
C GLU A 134 -5.87 20.09 8.83
N LYS A 135 -5.06 19.16 9.36
CA LYS A 135 -3.62 19.38 9.58
C LYS A 135 -2.72 18.43 8.78
N SER A 136 -3.28 17.42 8.11
CA SER A 136 -2.51 16.47 7.31
C SER A 136 -2.17 16.98 5.91
N ALA A 137 -0.97 16.65 5.42
CA ALA A 137 -0.62 16.70 4.00
C ALA A 137 -0.35 15.29 3.42
N VAL A 138 -0.65 14.23 4.17
CA VAL A 138 -0.42 12.82 3.77
C VAL A 138 -1.68 12.31 3.04
N PRO A 139 -1.59 11.87 1.77
CA PRO A 139 -2.77 11.43 1.02
C PRO A 139 -3.52 10.26 1.66
N GLY A 140 -2.81 9.36 2.34
CA GLY A 140 -3.40 8.21 3.05
C GLY A 140 -4.39 8.61 4.15
N GLU A 141 -4.14 9.72 4.86
CA GLU A 141 -5.04 10.20 5.92
C GLU A 141 -6.33 10.81 5.33
N HIS A 142 -6.23 11.49 4.17
CA HIS A 142 -7.39 12.00 3.45
C HIS A 142 -8.23 10.87 2.84
N ALA A 143 -7.59 9.82 2.30
CA ALA A 143 -8.27 8.63 1.84
C ALA A 143 -8.99 7.87 2.99
N ALA A 144 -8.36 7.76 4.17
CA ALA A 144 -9.00 7.20 5.36
C ALA A 144 -10.19 8.04 5.87
N ALA A 145 -10.11 9.37 5.77
CA ALA A 145 -11.23 10.25 6.09
C ALA A 145 -12.43 10.12 5.13
N GLY A 146 -12.25 9.45 3.98
CA GLY A 146 -13.23 9.37 2.89
C GLY A 146 -13.19 10.55 1.92
N ASP A 147 -12.29 11.52 2.11
CA ASP A 147 -12.09 12.65 1.19
C ASP A 147 -11.11 12.26 0.06
N PHE A 148 -11.65 11.44 -0.86
CA PHE A 148 -10.88 10.98 -2.01
C PHE A 148 -10.48 12.13 -2.94
N ASP A 149 -11.26 13.21 -3.03
CA ASP A 149 -10.95 14.36 -3.88
C ASP A 149 -9.75 15.15 -3.35
N ALA A 150 -9.66 15.38 -2.04
CA ALA A 150 -8.48 15.97 -1.42
C ALA A 150 -7.26 15.04 -1.55
N ALA A 151 -7.43 13.72 -1.33
CA ALA A 151 -6.35 12.75 -1.51
C ALA A 151 -5.80 12.74 -2.95
N MET A 152 -6.67 12.77 -3.97
CA MET A 152 -6.27 12.85 -5.39
C MET A 152 -5.53 14.15 -5.71
N LYS A 153 -6.01 15.30 -5.22
CA LYS A 153 -5.35 16.61 -5.39
C LYS A 153 -3.96 16.64 -4.74
N LEU A 154 -3.80 16.05 -3.55
CA LEU A 154 -2.50 15.92 -2.88
C LEU A 154 -1.53 15.06 -3.71
N LEU A 155 -1.97 13.87 -4.15
CA LEU A 155 -1.16 12.95 -4.96
C LEU A 155 -0.75 13.53 -6.32
N ASN A 156 -1.63 14.29 -6.96
CA ASN A 156 -1.30 15.00 -8.19
C ASN A 156 -0.17 16.02 -7.95
N ARG A 157 -0.31 16.86 -6.92
CA ARG A 157 0.70 17.89 -6.56
C ARG A 157 2.03 17.32 -6.03
N GLN A 158 1.98 16.19 -5.32
CA GLN A 158 3.15 15.60 -4.64
C GLN A 158 3.91 14.60 -5.51
N LEU A 159 3.20 13.74 -6.25
CA LEU A 159 3.77 12.63 -7.01
C LEU A 159 3.46 12.69 -8.51
N GLY A 160 2.83 13.75 -9.00
CA GLY A 160 2.47 13.88 -10.42
C GLY A 160 1.46 12.82 -10.88
N VAL A 161 0.63 12.28 -9.98
CA VAL A 161 -0.34 11.21 -10.30
C VAL A 161 -1.43 11.75 -11.23
N ILE A 162 -1.58 11.10 -12.38
CA ILE A 162 -2.61 11.38 -13.39
C ILE A 162 -3.56 10.20 -13.60
N ASN A 163 -3.12 8.97 -13.32
CA ASN A 163 -3.97 7.78 -13.39
C ASN A 163 -4.27 7.24 -11.98
N PHE A 164 -5.50 7.46 -11.52
CA PHE A 164 -5.97 7.01 -10.20
C PHE A 164 -6.65 5.63 -10.22
N ALA A 165 -6.89 5.04 -11.40
CA ALA A 165 -7.60 3.76 -11.49
C ALA A 165 -6.95 2.61 -10.67
N PRO A 166 -5.61 2.47 -10.59
CA PRO A 166 -4.99 1.44 -9.74
C PRO A 166 -5.13 1.71 -8.23
N LEU A 167 -5.29 2.97 -7.82
CA LEU A 167 -5.43 3.36 -6.41
C LEU A 167 -6.85 3.18 -5.86
N LYS A 168 -7.85 2.91 -6.72
CA LYS A 168 -9.26 2.75 -6.31
C LYS A 168 -9.42 1.76 -5.15
N GLN A 169 -8.82 0.58 -5.25
CA GLN A 169 -8.93 -0.43 -4.17
C GLN A 169 -8.19 0.02 -2.92
N HIS A 170 -7.00 0.61 -3.05
CA HIS A 170 -6.22 1.15 -1.93
C HIS A 170 -6.98 2.24 -1.15
N PHE A 171 -7.74 3.09 -1.83
CA PHE A 171 -8.58 4.13 -1.22
C PHE A 171 -9.79 3.54 -0.49
N ILE A 172 -10.47 2.58 -1.13
CA ILE A 172 -11.58 1.83 -0.53
C ILE A 172 -11.11 1.11 0.73
N ASP A 173 -10.01 0.36 0.65
CA ASP A 173 -9.45 -0.38 1.78
C ASP A 173 -9.05 0.56 2.94
N ALA A 174 -8.44 1.71 2.63
CA ALA A 174 -8.07 2.72 3.64
C ALA A 174 -9.29 3.32 4.35
N ALA A 175 -10.37 3.65 3.62
CA ALA A 175 -11.61 4.15 4.22
C ALA A 175 -12.30 3.05 5.05
N PHE A 176 -12.55 1.87 4.49
CA PHE A 176 -13.31 0.83 5.20
C PHE A 176 -12.59 0.24 6.42
N ALA A 177 -11.26 0.18 6.43
CA ALA A 177 -10.52 -0.33 7.59
C ALA A 177 -10.41 0.67 8.76
N THR A 178 -10.57 1.97 8.49
CA THR A 178 -10.42 3.02 9.51
C THR A 178 -11.73 3.39 10.20
N HIS A 179 -12.86 2.81 9.80
CA HIS A 179 -14.19 3.08 10.37
C HIS A 179 -14.88 1.80 10.84
N ALA A 180 -14.97 1.60 12.16
CA ALA A 180 -15.81 0.57 12.75
C ALA A 180 -17.28 1.03 12.82
N SER A 181 -18.23 0.10 12.73
CA SER A 181 -19.67 0.38 12.86
C SER A 181 -20.27 -0.43 14.00
N MET A 182 -20.96 0.22 14.93
CA MET A 182 -21.62 -0.43 16.06
C MET A 182 -23.00 0.19 16.33
N THR A 183 -23.99 -0.65 16.57
CA THR A 183 -25.35 -0.23 16.95
C THR A 183 -25.41 0.03 18.45
N ALA A 184 -25.78 1.25 18.86
CA ALA A 184 -25.80 1.63 20.29
C ALA A 184 -27.09 1.19 21.02
N THR A 185 -28.22 1.17 20.33
CA THR A 185 -29.53 0.81 20.89
C THR A 185 -30.29 -0.12 19.95
N SER A 186 -31.19 -0.94 20.50
CA SER A 186 -32.06 -1.79 19.67
C SER A 186 -32.88 -0.93 18.71
N MET A 187 -32.84 -1.26 17.42
CA MET A 187 -33.45 -0.48 16.31
C MET A 187 -32.92 0.96 16.13
N GLY A 188 -31.84 1.34 16.81
CA GLY A 188 -31.16 2.61 16.59
C GLY A 188 -30.30 2.64 15.32
N PRO A 189 -29.87 3.83 14.87
CA PRO A 189 -28.92 3.96 13.77
C PRO A 189 -27.56 3.36 14.14
N ASN A 190 -26.84 2.87 13.15
CA ASN A 190 -25.44 2.47 13.31
C ASN A 190 -24.57 3.71 13.51
N LEU A 191 -23.73 3.68 14.55
CA LEU A 191 -22.74 4.71 14.82
C LEU A 191 -21.38 4.28 14.26
N THR A 192 -20.69 5.22 13.60
CA THR A 192 -19.37 5.00 13.02
C THR A 192 -18.28 5.52 13.96
N PHE A 193 -17.31 4.67 14.26
CA PHE A 193 -16.21 4.93 15.18
C PHE A 193 -14.88 4.89 14.41
N PRO A 194 -14.18 6.03 14.28
CA PRO A 194 -12.89 6.06 13.60
C PRO A 194 -11.81 5.38 14.46
N LEU A 195 -11.15 4.39 13.87
CA LEU A 195 -10.09 3.60 14.50
C LEU A 195 -8.74 4.30 14.33
N GLY A 196 -8.13 4.63 15.48
CA GLY A 196 -6.83 5.28 15.54
C GLY A 196 -5.69 4.30 15.83
N ARG A 197 -4.55 4.47 15.15
CA ARG A 197 -3.30 3.73 15.40
C ARG A 197 -2.71 4.05 16.78
N ASP A 198 -2.76 5.32 17.17
CA ASP A 198 -2.22 5.84 18.43
C ASP A 198 -3.29 6.01 19.52
N TRP A 199 -4.25 5.07 19.60
CA TRP A 199 -5.24 5.12 20.67
C TRP A 199 -4.57 4.94 22.04
N ASN A 200 -4.88 5.84 22.97
CA ASN A 200 -4.49 5.76 24.36
C ASN A 200 -5.66 6.25 25.22
N ALA A 201 -6.02 5.49 26.26
CA ALA A 201 -7.07 5.85 27.21
C ALA A 201 -6.76 7.17 27.95
N ASP A 202 -5.48 7.42 28.24
CA ASP A 202 -5.02 8.61 28.97
C ASP A 202 -4.77 9.82 28.05
N ALA A 203 -5.18 9.75 26.77
CA ALA A 203 -5.02 10.85 25.84
C ALA A 203 -5.91 12.06 26.22
N PRO A 204 -5.40 13.30 26.13
CA PRO A 204 -6.21 14.50 26.41
C PRO A 204 -7.47 14.54 25.54
N VAL A 205 -8.61 14.88 26.15
CA VAL A 205 -9.90 15.02 25.46
C VAL A 205 -9.74 15.97 24.27
N GLY A 206 -9.99 15.44 23.06
CA GLY A 206 -9.84 16.18 21.80
C GLY A 206 -8.59 15.83 20.98
N LYS A 207 -7.55 15.20 21.57
CA LYS A 207 -6.45 14.63 20.79
C LYS A 207 -7.00 13.51 19.91
N THR A 208 -6.95 13.72 18.60
CA THR A 208 -7.44 12.74 17.63
C THR A 208 -6.28 11.82 17.24
N PRO A 209 -6.36 10.50 17.48
CA PRO A 209 -5.32 9.57 17.06
C PRO A 209 -5.28 9.47 15.53
N GLN A 210 -4.10 9.23 14.95
CA GLN A 210 -3.94 9.08 13.50
C GLN A 210 -4.69 7.84 12.97
N PRO A 211 -5.20 7.84 11.72
CA PRO A 211 -5.99 6.75 11.18
C PRO A 211 -5.19 5.44 11.07
N ALA A 212 -5.81 4.32 11.46
CA ALA A 212 -5.23 2.98 11.35
C ALA A 212 -5.28 2.44 9.90
N LEU A 213 -4.32 2.83 9.05
CA LEU A 213 -4.27 2.39 7.65
C LEU A 213 -3.95 0.90 7.47
N VAL A 214 -4.55 0.26 6.45
CA VAL A 214 -4.27 -1.13 6.03
C VAL A 214 -2.82 -1.30 5.54
N SER A 215 -2.29 -0.27 4.87
CA SER A 215 -0.92 -0.27 4.37
C SER A 215 0.02 0.16 5.49
N SER A 216 0.94 -0.73 5.86
CA SER A 216 2.06 -0.47 6.77
C SER A 216 3.36 -0.98 6.16
N LEU A 217 4.50 -0.47 6.64
CA LEU A 217 5.82 -0.86 6.12
C LEU A 217 6.03 -2.40 6.18
N ALA A 218 5.64 -3.03 7.29
CA ALA A 218 5.70 -4.49 7.46
C ALA A 218 4.87 -5.27 6.41
N VAL A 219 3.70 -4.76 6.01
CA VAL A 219 2.88 -5.36 4.93
C VAL A 219 3.58 -5.22 3.58
N LEU A 220 4.21 -4.06 3.31
CA LEU A 220 4.94 -3.84 2.05
C LEU A 220 6.23 -4.68 1.98
N GLU A 221 6.95 -4.87 3.10
CA GLU A 221 8.06 -5.82 3.18
C GLU A 221 7.63 -7.27 2.94
N ALA A 222 6.49 -7.69 3.48
CA ALA A 222 5.96 -9.03 3.24
C ALA A 222 5.64 -9.23 1.75
N LYS A 223 5.04 -8.22 1.09
CA LYS A 223 4.85 -8.19 -0.36
C LYS A 223 6.19 -8.23 -1.12
N LEU A 224 7.23 -7.53 -0.65
CA LEU A 224 8.56 -7.54 -1.27
C LEU A 224 9.19 -8.94 -1.23
N LYS A 225 9.14 -9.61 -0.07
CA LYS A 225 9.62 -10.99 0.11
C LYS A 225 8.88 -11.97 -0.81
N ALA A 226 7.56 -11.79 -0.98
CA ALA A 226 6.78 -12.54 -1.96
C ALA A 226 7.22 -12.24 -3.42
N ALA A 227 7.40 -10.97 -3.78
CA ALA A 227 7.83 -10.56 -5.12
C ALA A 227 9.21 -11.13 -5.51
N TYR A 228 10.16 -11.19 -4.57
CA TYR A 228 11.45 -11.87 -4.77
C TYR A 228 11.29 -13.37 -5.04
N LYS A 229 10.43 -14.06 -4.28
CA LYS A 229 10.13 -15.48 -4.52
C LYS A 229 9.54 -15.69 -5.92
N THR A 230 8.52 -14.92 -6.29
CA THR A 230 7.88 -14.96 -7.62
C THR A 230 8.84 -14.63 -8.76
N THR A 231 9.83 -13.75 -8.52
CA THR A 231 10.91 -13.44 -9.47
C THR A 231 11.86 -14.64 -9.65
N THR A 232 12.25 -15.30 -8.55
CA THR A 232 13.06 -16.54 -8.61
C THR A 232 12.31 -17.70 -9.28
N GLU A 233 10.99 -17.79 -9.10
CA GLU A 233 10.11 -18.74 -9.80
C GLU A 233 9.92 -18.43 -11.30
N GLY A 234 10.43 -17.30 -11.81
CA GLY A 234 10.34 -16.92 -13.22
C GLY A 234 8.98 -16.35 -13.67
N LYS A 235 8.04 -16.13 -12.75
CA LYS A 235 6.68 -15.63 -13.01
C LYS A 235 6.66 -14.10 -13.12
N PHE A 236 7.40 -13.56 -14.09
CA PHE A 236 7.68 -12.12 -14.19
C PHE A 236 6.43 -11.23 -14.28
N GLY A 237 5.36 -11.68 -14.94
CA GLY A 237 4.10 -10.93 -15.02
C GLY A 237 3.34 -10.81 -13.69
N GLU A 238 3.49 -11.79 -12.79
CA GLU A 238 2.95 -11.71 -11.42
C GLU A 238 3.87 -10.87 -10.52
N ALA A 239 5.18 -11.08 -10.62
CA ALA A 239 6.18 -10.31 -9.87
C ALA A 239 6.06 -8.80 -10.17
N LEU A 240 5.89 -8.42 -11.44
CA LEU A 240 5.69 -7.02 -11.84
C LEU A 240 4.45 -6.39 -11.17
N LYS A 241 3.33 -7.13 -11.09
CA LYS A 241 2.11 -6.68 -10.40
C LYS A 241 2.34 -6.52 -8.89
N LEU A 242 3.13 -7.39 -8.26
CA LEU A 242 3.50 -7.26 -6.85
C LEU A 242 4.36 -6.01 -6.60
N PHE A 243 5.40 -5.76 -7.41
CA PHE A 243 6.21 -4.54 -7.32
C PHE A 243 5.39 -3.28 -7.59
N GLN A 244 4.46 -3.30 -8.55
CA GLN A 244 3.51 -2.20 -8.78
C GLN A 244 2.59 -1.98 -7.56
N SER A 245 2.04 -3.04 -6.95
CA SER A 245 1.23 -2.92 -5.72
C SER A 245 2.02 -2.37 -4.53
N ILE A 246 3.35 -2.58 -4.47
CA ILE A 246 4.21 -1.94 -3.48
C ILE A 246 4.29 -0.43 -3.76
N ILE A 247 4.55 -0.01 -5.00
CA ILE A 247 4.58 1.41 -5.40
C ILE A 247 3.23 2.09 -5.11
N HIS A 248 2.12 1.41 -5.39
CA HIS A 248 0.75 1.90 -5.12
C HIS A 248 0.47 2.01 -3.62
N GLY A 249 0.93 1.05 -2.82
CA GLY A 249 0.84 1.09 -1.36
C GLY A 249 1.67 2.21 -0.74
N VAL A 250 2.87 2.48 -1.26
CA VAL A 250 3.72 3.61 -0.82
C VAL A 250 3.02 4.96 -1.01
N ALA A 251 2.26 5.14 -2.09
CA ALA A 251 1.55 6.40 -2.37
C ALA A 251 0.45 6.74 -1.33
N VAL A 252 -0.06 5.75 -0.59
CA VAL A 252 -1.11 5.92 0.45
C VAL A 252 -0.61 5.57 1.85
N LEU A 253 0.70 5.41 2.03
CA LEU A 253 1.30 4.99 3.30
C LEU A 253 1.34 6.14 4.31
N LEU A 254 1.21 5.80 5.59
CA LEU A 254 1.44 6.69 6.73
C LEU A 254 2.55 6.10 7.61
N VAL A 255 3.56 6.89 7.93
CA VAL A 255 4.67 6.55 8.85
C VAL A 255 4.96 7.70 9.81
N ASP A 256 5.53 7.40 10.96
CA ASP A 256 5.58 8.35 12.10
C ASP A 256 6.90 9.13 12.11
N SER A 257 7.99 8.45 11.76
CA SER A 257 9.35 8.95 11.90
C SER A 257 10.01 9.26 10.55
N ARG A 258 10.94 10.22 10.56
CA ARG A 258 11.79 10.53 9.39
C ARG A 258 12.68 9.34 8.97
N ARG A 259 12.98 8.39 9.86
CA ARG A 259 13.75 7.17 9.53
C ARG A 259 12.93 6.24 8.64
N GLU A 260 11.68 5.98 9.00
CA GLU A 260 10.75 5.18 8.18
C GLU A 260 10.50 5.85 6.82
N VAL A 261 10.49 7.19 6.73
CA VAL A 261 10.39 7.90 5.44
C VAL A 261 11.55 7.52 4.50
N ASP A 262 12.77 7.39 5.02
CA ASP A 262 13.94 7.01 4.21
C ASP A 262 13.92 5.52 3.84
N GLU A 263 13.48 4.64 4.74
CA GLU A 263 13.22 3.22 4.44
C GLU A 263 12.14 3.05 3.35
N VAL A 264 11.10 3.87 3.37
CA VAL A 264 10.05 3.90 2.33
C VAL A 264 10.59 4.41 0.99
N ARG A 265 11.50 5.39 0.99
CA ARG A 265 12.19 5.86 -0.24
C ARG A 265 13.10 4.78 -0.82
N GLU A 266 13.83 4.05 0.02
CA GLU A 266 14.64 2.90 -0.42
C GLU A 266 13.75 1.81 -1.02
N LEU A 267 12.66 1.44 -0.34
CA LEU A 267 11.68 0.46 -0.82
C LEU A 267 11.05 0.85 -2.16
N LEU A 268 10.70 2.14 -2.34
CA LEU A 268 10.23 2.68 -3.62
C LEU A 268 11.31 2.57 -4.71
N GLY A 269 12.57 2.82 -4.35
CA GLY A 269 13.73 2.61 -5.22
C GLY A 269 13.84 1.18 -5.69
N ILE A 270 13.89 0.23 -4.75
CA ILE A 270 13.93 -1.22 -5.03
C ILE A 270 12.75 -1.63 -5.94
N ALA A 271 11.53 -1.24 -5.59
CA ALA A 271 10.34 -1.61 -6.37
C ALA A 271 10.37 -1.04 -7.80
N ARG A 272 10.90 0.18 -8.00
CA ARG A 272 11.16 0.73 -9.34
C ARG A 272 12.18 -0.12 -10.09
N GLU A 273 13.37 -0.36 -9.53
CA GLU A 273 14.45 -1.08 -10.22
C GLU A 273 13.98 -2.45 -10.71
N TYR A 274 13.31 -3.21 -9.85
CA TYR A 274 12.72 -4.51 -10.23
C TYR A 274 11.60 -4.37 -11.27
N ALA A 275 10.70 -3.37 -11.16
CA ALA A 275 9.65 -3.18 -12.15
C ALA A 275 10.18 -2.81 -13.54
N VAL A 276 11.28 -2.03 -13.61
CA VAL A 276 11.98 -1.75 -14.88
C VAL A 276 12.68 -3.00 -15.40
N ALA A 277 13.45 -3.69 -14.56
CA ALA A 277 14.22 -4.88 -14.91
C ALA A 277 13.32 -6.01 -15.45
N LEU A 278 12.20 -6.28 -14.78
CA LEU A 278 11.22 -7.28 -15.22
C LEU A 278 10.56 -6.90 -16.55
N ARG A 279 10.32 -5.61 -16.81
CA ARG A 279 9.77 -5.14 -18.09
C ARG A 279 10.78 -5.28 -19.24
N ILE A 280 12.06 -5.04 -19.01
CA ILE A 280 13.14 -5.33 -19.98
C ILE A 280 13.15 -6.83 -20.32
N GLU A 281 13.14 -7.69 -19.30
CA GLU A 281 13.19 -9.15 -19.49
C GLU A 281 11.92 -9.71 -20.16
N MET A 282 10.74 -9.14 -19.87
CA MET A 282 9.52 -9.45 -20.63
C MET A 282 9.64 -9.01 -22.10
N LYS A 283 10.16 -7.80 -22.36
CA LYS A 283 10.34 -7.31 -23.73
C LYS A 283 11.34 -8.15 -24.53
N ARG A 284 12.41 -8.63 -23.90
CA ARG A 284 13.37 -9.58 -24.49
C ARG A 284 12.70 -10.90 -24.92
N LYS A 285 11.71 -11.38 -24.15
CA LYS A 285 10.98 -12.61 -24.49
C LYS A 285 10.00 -12.46 -25.64
N GLU A 286 9.60 -11.23 -25.98
CA GLU A 286 8.83 -10.90 -27.19
C GLU A 286 9.76 -10.85 -28.42
N HIS A 287 10.89 -10.15 -28.32
CA HIS A 287 11.86 -9.95 -29.41
C HIS A 287 12.86 -11.10 -29.57
N LYS A 288 12.37 -12.35 -29.68
CA LYS A 288 13.24 -13.53 -29.89
C LYS A 288 13.72 -13.69 -31.34
N GLU A 289 13.04 -13.04 -32.28
CA GLU A 289 13.32 -13.13 -33.72
C GLU A 289 14.53 -12.27 -34.12
N ASP A 290 14.79 -11.20 -33.38
CA ASP A 290 15.99 -10.37 -33.51
C ASP A 290 17.02 -10.74 -32.41
N PRO A 291 18.07 -11.51 -32.74
CA PRO A 291 19.05 -11.94 -31.75
C PRO A 291 19.95 -10.78 -31.28
N VAL A 292 20.10 -9.71 -32.08
CA VAL A 292 20.89 -8.52 -31.76
C VAL A 292 20.17 -7.75 -30.66
N ARG A 293 18.91 -7.38 -30.90
CA ARG A 293 18.09 -6.67 -29.91
C ARG A 293 17.83 -7.50 -28.65
N ALA A 294 17.70 -8.81 -28.77
CA ALA A 294 17.60 -9.70 -27.61
C ALA A 294 18.86 -9.67 -26.72
N ALA A 295 20.05 -9.49 -27.32
CA ALA A 295 21.32 -9.41 -26.61
C ALA A 295 21.51 -8.06 -25.91
N GLU A 296 21.20 -6.95 -26.59
CA GLU A 296 21.17 -5.61 -25.99
C GLU A 296 20.28 -5.59 -24.73
N LEU A 297 19.02 -6.05 -24.84
CA LEU A 297 18.09 -6.12 -23.71
C LEU A 297 18.61 -7.04 -22.58
N ALA A 298 19.31 -8.13 -22.92
CA ALA A 298 19.94 -8.98 -21.91
C ALA A 298 21.09 -8.27 -21.19
N ALA A 299 21.92 -7.52 -21.90
CA ALA A 299 23.03 -6.76 -21.34
C ALA A 299 22.54 -5.61 -20.44
N TYR A 300 21.52 -4.87 -20.87
CA TYR A 300 20.87 -3.84 -20.06
C TYR A 300 20.29 -4.41 -18.75
N PHE A 301 19.67 -5.59 -18.81
CA PHE A 301 19.13 -6.27 -17.63
C PHE A 301 20.23 -6.65 -16.60
N THR A 302 21.49 -6.85 -17.03
CA THR A 302 22.62 -7.05 -16.09
C THR A 302 23.03 -5.78 -15.33
N HIS A 303 22.57 -4.59 -15.74
CA HIS A 303 22.89 -3.30 -15.10
C HIS A 303 21.80 -2.83 -14.14
N SER A 304 20.66 -3.53 -14.06
CA SER A 304 19.63 -3.24 -13.06
C SER A 304 20.11 -3.56 -11.64
N MET A 305 19.86 -2.64 -10.69
CA MET A 305 20.28 -2.82 -9.29
C MET A 305 19.33 -3.80 -8.56
N MET A 306 19.60 -5.09 -8.70
CA MET A 306 18.86 -6.19 -8.07
C MET A 306 19.71 -6.90 -7.01
N GLN A 307 19.07 -7.75 -6.19
CA GLN A 307 19.78 -8.61 -5.24
C GLN A 307 20.74 -9.57 -5.97
N PRO A 308 21.89 -9.94 -5.37
CA PRO A 308 22.91 -10.79 -6.00
C PRO A 308 22.38 -12.10 -6.60
N ILE A 309 21.38 -12.71 -5.96
CA ILE A 309 20.72 -13.93 -6.45
C ILE A 309 20.10 -13.69 -7.83
N HIS A 310 19.28 -12.64 -7.99
CA HIS A 310 18.63 -12.30 -9.25
C HIS A 310 19.63 -11.77 -10.29
N ALA A 311 20.62 -10.97 -9.87
CA ALA A 311 21.71 -10.53 -10.74
C ALA A 311 22.51 -11.72 -11.32
N SER A 312 22.74 -12.78 -10.53
CA SER A 312 23.39 -14.01 -11.01
C SER A 312 22.57 -14.77 -12.07
N LEU A 313 21.23 -14.65 -12.06
CA LEU A 313 20.36 -15.22 -13.09
C LEU A 313 20.42 -14.39 -14.38
N ALA A 314 20.41 -13.06 -14.25
CA ALA A 314 20.56 -12.13 -15.37
C ALA A 314 21.90 -12.35 -16.11
N LEU A 315 23.02 -12.33 -15.37
CA LEU A 315 24.36 -12.52 -15.92
C LEU A 315 24.55 -13.89 -16.58
N ARG A 316 23.99 -14.96 -16.00
CA ARG A 316 24.01 -16.31 -16.60
C ARG A 316 23.23 -16.38 -17.91
N SER A 317 22.11 -15.66 -18.01
CA SER A 317 21.33 -15.57 -19.24
C SER A 317 22.07 -14.76 -20.31
N ALA A 318 22.66 -13.61 -19.94
CA ALA A 318 23.45 -12.78 -20.84
C ALA A 318 24.69 -13.52 -21.36
N MET A 319 25.49 -14.13 -20.48
CA MET A 319 26.63 -15.00 -20.83
C MET A 319 26.25 -16.04 -21.90
N SER A 320 25.14 -16.76 -21.68
CA SER A 320 24.70 -17.83 -22.59
C SER A 320 24.20 -17.32 -23.95
N LEU A 321 23.80 -16.05 -24.04
CA LEU A 321 23.30 -15.42 -25.26
C LEU A 321 24.46 -14.82 -26.07
N PHE A 322 25.34 -14.06 -25.43
CA PHE A 322 26.52 -13.46 -26.05
C PHE A 322 27.50 -14.52 -26.57
N PHE A 323 27.68 -15.63 -25.85
CA PHE A 323 28.49 -16.75 -26.34
C PHE A 323 27.94 -17.38 -27.64
N LYS A 324 26.60 -17.42 -27.81
CA LYS A 324 25.97 -17.93 -29.04
C LYS A 324 26.09 -16.94 -30.21
N LEU A 325 26.09 -15.65 -29.92
CA LEU A 325 26.39 -14.57 -30.86
C LEU A 325 27.88 -14.42 -31.18
N LYS A 326 28.74 -15.25 -30.56
CA LYS A 326 30.21 -15.17 -30.66
C LYS A 326 30.79 -13.82 -30.23
N ASN A 327 30.06 -13.06 -29.41
CA ASN A 327 30.56 -11.87 -28.74
C ASN A 327 31.33 -12.28 -27.49
N PHE A 328 32.52 -12.85 -27.71
CA PHE A 328 33.32 -13.52 -26.69
C PHE A 328 33.99 -12.54 -25.73
N ASN A 329 34.49 -11.40 -26.22
CA ASN A 329 35.09 -10.39 -25.37
C ASN A 329 34.04 -9.79 -24.40
N THR A 330 32.84 -9.51 -24.90
CA THR A 330 31.74 -9.06 -24.05
C THR A 330 31.19 -10.17 -23.13
N ALA A 331 31.08 -11.42 -23.62
CA ALA A 331 30.68 -12.58 -22.80
C ALA A 331 31.65 -12.83 -21.62
N ALA A 332 32.96 -12.69 -21.84
CA ALA A 332 33.98 -12.85 -20.80
C ALA A 332 33.77 -11.88 -19.62
N ASN A 333 33.34 -10.65 -19.89
CA ASN A 333 33.04 -9.67 -18.84
C ASN A 333 31.81 -10.09 -18.01
N PHE A 334 30.77 -10.65 -18.64
CA PHE A 334 29.65 -11.24 -17.90
C PHE A 334 30.08 -12.46 -17.07
N CYS A 335 30.99 -13.31 -17.55
CA CYS A 335 31.54 -14.42 -16.78
C CYS A 335 32.29 -13.95 -15.52
N ARG A 336 33.17 -12.95 -15.65
CA ARG A 336 33.95 -12.39 -14.53
C ARG A 336 33.03 -11.82 -13.45
N ARG A 337 32.12 -10.93 -13.85
CA ARG A 337 31.10 -10.33 -12.95
C ARG A 337 30.14 -11.36 -12.36
N LEU A 338 29.83 -12.45 -13.07
CA LEU A 338 29.05 -13.57 -12.52
C LEU A 338 29.83 -14.34 -11.44
N LEU A 339 31.15 -14.51 -11.60
CA LEU A 339 32.00 -15.20 -10.61
C LEU A 339 32.21 -14.37 -9.34
N GLU A 340 32.30 -13.05 -9.45
CA GLU A 340 32.37 -12.11 -8.31
C GLU A 340 31.16 -12.23 -7.37
N LEU A 341 29.98 -12.56 -7.90
CA LEU A 341 28.76 -12.79 -7.11
C LEU A 341 28.73 -14.13 -6.34
N ASN A 342 29.82 -14.91 -6.36
CA ASN A 342 29.95 -16.22 -5.71
C ASN A 342 28.75 -17.17 -5.99
N PRO A 343 28.47 -17.50 -7.26
CA PRO A 343 27.31 -18.28 -7.64
C PRO A 343 27.47 -19.76 -7.26
N PRO A 344 26.38 -20.55 -7.22
CA PRO A 344 26.44 -21.98 -6.88
C PRO A 344 27.47 -22.75 -7.71
N VAL A 345 28.17 -23.71 -7.11
CA VAL A 345 29.35 -24.39 -7.68
C VAL A 345 29.19 -24.83 -9.15
N LYS A 346 28.04 -25.43 -9.51
CA LYS A 346 27.74 -25.85 -10.89
C LYS A 346 27.75 -24.68 -11.89
N VAL A 347 27.21 -23.54 -11.49
CA VAL A 347 27.18 -22.30 -12.28
C VAL A 347 28.58 -21.69 -12.37
N ALA A 348 29.33 -21.68 -11.27
CA ALA A 348 30.71 -21.19 -11.26
C ALA A 348 31.63 -22.03 -12.18
N GLN A 349 31.47 -23.35 -12.19
CA GLN A 349 32.17 -24.24 -13.13
C GLN A 349 31.82 -23.94 -14.58
N GLN A 350 30.53 -23.81 -14.90
CA GLN A 350 30.08 -23.43 -16.25
C GLN A 350 30.64 -22.06 -16.68
N ALA A 351 30.58 -21.06 -15.81
CA ALA A 351 31.10 -19.72 -16.10
C ALA A 351 32.61 -19.72 -16.34
N LYS A 352 33.38 -20.51 -15.58
CA LYS A 352 34.83 -20.70 -15.80
C LYS A 352 35.14 -21.38 -17.15
N GLN A 353 34.38 -22.40 -17.53
CA GLN A 353 34.53 -23.07 -18.83
C GLN A 353 34.23 -22.12 -20.01
N VAL A 354 33.14 -21.36 -19.92
CA VAL A 354 32.78 -20.34 -20.93
C VAL A 354 33.84 -19.24 -20.99
N LEU A 355 34.34 -18.75 -19.85
CA LEU A 355 35.40 -17.75 -19.79
C LEU A 355 36.68 -18.22 -20.49
N GLN A 356 37.15 -19.44 -20.20
CA GLN A 356 38.32 -20.04 -20.86
C GLN A 356 38.14 -20.20 -22.37
N ALA A 357 36.91 -20.46 -22.84
CA ALA A 357 36.63 -20.51 -24.28
C ALA A 357 36.65 -19.09 -24.90
N CYS A 358 36.12 -18.09 -24.20
CA CYS A 358 36.11 -16.69 -24.67
C CYS A 358 37.53 -16.09 -24.72
N GLU A 359 38.38 -16.39 -23.73
CA GLU A 359 39.75 -15.86 -23.65
C GLU A 359 40.69 -16.41 -24.72
N ARG A 360 40.34 -17.51 -25.41
CA ARG A 360 41.07 -18.01 -26.58
C ARG A 360 40.84 -17.19 -27.84
N THR A 361 39.69 -16.51 -27.94
CA THR A 361 39.30 -15.70 -29.10
C THR A 361 38.57 -14.45 -28.62
N PRO A 362 39.27 -13.46 -28.04
CA PRO A 362 38.68 -12.28 -27.41
C PRO A 362 38.22 -11.24 -28.44
N THR A 363 37.31 -11.62 -29.33
CA THR A 363 36.70 -10.78 -30.36
C THR A 363 35.19 -10.74 -30.17
N ASP A 364 34.55 -9.66 -30.62
CA ASP A 364 33.10 -9.58 -30.77
C ASP A 364 32.76 -9.53 -32.27
N GLU A 365 31.84 -10.38 -32.74
CA GLU A 365 31.47 -10.53 -34.17
C GLU A 365 30.32 -9.58 -34.58
N VAL A 366 29.47 -9.19 -33.62
CA VAL A 366 28.27 -8.37 -33.84
C VAL A 366 28.35 -7.09 -33.04
N GLU A 367 28.19 -5.94 -33.70
CA GLU A 367 28.07 -4.63 -33.06
C GLU A 367 26.70 -4.47 -32.37
N LEU A 368 26.69 -3.84 -31.20
CA LEU A 368 25.52 -3.71 -30.31
C LEU A 368 25.53 -2.31 -29.67
N ASP A 369 24.37 -1.71 -29.42
CA ASP A 369 24.27 -0.48 -28.60
C ASP A 369 24.47 -0.80 -27.10
N TYR A 370 25.65 -1.27 -26.73
CA TYR A 370 25.97 -1.59 -25.34
C TYR A 370 27.44 -1.34 -25.02
N ASP A 371 27.70 -0.22 -24.36
CA ASP A 371 28.98 0.01 -23.68
C ASP A 371 28.92 -0.45 -22.21
N SER A 372 29.81 -1.38 -21.86
CA SER A 372 30.00 -1.90 -20.50
C SER A 372 30.83 -0.98 -19.59
N ARG A 373 31.57 -0.02 -20.16
CA ARG A 373 32.49 0.88 -19.44
C ARG A 373 31.84 2.21 -19.08
N ASN A 374 30.91 2.68 -19.91
CA ASN A 374 30.16 3.92 -19.68
C ASN A 374 28.88 3.64 -18.87
N PRO A 375 28.72 4.17 -17.64
CA PRO A 375 27.51 3.95 -16.86
C PRO A 375 26.27 4.55 -17.52
N PHE A 376 25.21 3.75 -17.67
CA PHE A 376 23.93 4.15 -18.25
C PHE A 376 22.75 3.78 -17.35
N VAL A 377 21.59 4.40 -17.61
CA VAL A 377 20.28 3.98 -17.08
C VAL A 377 19.39 3.58 -18.25
N VAL A 378 18.53 2.58 -18.09
CA VAL A 378 17.67 2.11 -19.19
C VAL A 378 16.40 2.96 -19.30
N CYS A 379 16.09 3.45 -20.50
CA CYS A 379 14.83 4.14 -20.77
C CYS A 379 13.65 3.20 -20.53
N SER A 380 12.75 3.58 -19.62
CA SER A 380 11.63 2.74 -19.18
C SER A 380 10.45 2.66 -20.19
N ALA A 381 10.58 3.27 -21.37
CA ALA A 381 9.63 3.19 -22.48
C ALA A 381 10.23 2.47 -23.70
N THR A 382 11.35 2.96 -24.23
CA THR A 382 12.00 2.42 -25.46
C THR A 382 12.95 1.26 -25.19
N PHE A 383 13.37 1.08 -23.93
CA PHE A 383 14.42 0.15 -23.52
C PHE A 383 15.77 0.38 -24.22
N ALA A 384 16.10 1.64 -24.53
CA ALA A 384 17.41 2.08 -24.98
C ALA A 384 18.26 2.60 -23.80
N PRO A 385 19.60 2.57 -23.88
CA PRO A 385 20.48 3.06 -22.83
C PRO A 385 20.54 4.60 -22.84
N ILE A 386 20.52 5.18 -21.65
CA ILE A 386 20.67 6.62 -21.39
C ILE A 386 22.04 6.79 -20.72
N TYR A 387 23.06 7.07 -21.53
CA TYR A 387 24.43 7.27 -21.06
C TYR A 387 24.59 8.61 -20.33
N ARG A 388 25.55 8.70 -19.40
CA ARG A 388 25.84 9.95 -18.67
C ARG A 388 26.10 11.12 -19.61
N GLY A 389 25.47 12.27 -19.33
CA GLY A 389 25.55 13.49 -20.14
C GLY A 389 24.41 13.65 -21.16
N THR A 390 23.65 12.59 -21.46
CA THR A 390 22.39 12.72 -22.23
C THR A 390 21.27 13.30 -21.36
N LYS A 391 20.31 14.01 -21.97
CA LYS A 391 19.17 14.60 -21.25
C LYS A 391 18.13 13.52 -20.93
N ASP A 392 17.87 13.33 -19.64
CA ASP A 392 16.88 12.39 -19.15
C ASP A 392 15.76 13.10 -18.37
N VAL A 393 14.58 12.47 -18.35
CA VAL A 393 13.44 12.90 -17.54
C VAL A 393 12.96 11.75 -16.67
N ALA A 394 12.51 12.06 -15.45
CA ALA A 394 12.04 11.08 -14.49
C ALA A 394 10.51 11.07 -14.38
N CYS A 395 9.93 9.92 -14.03
CA CYS A 395 8.57 9.88 -13.49
C CYS A 395 8.55 10.46 -12.07
N SER A 396 7.71 11.46 -11.82
CA SER A 396 7.58 12.16 -10.53
C SER A 396 7.10 11.27 -9.39
N CYS A 397 6.46 10.13 -9.71
CA CYS A 397 5.94 9.18 -8.73
C CYS A 397 6.98 8.14 -8.28
N CYS A 398 7.66 7.46 -9.23
CA CYS A 398 8.56 6.34 -8.91
C CYS A 398 10.04 6.60 -9.19
N GLY A 399 10.40 7.70 -9.89
CA GLY A 399 11.77 8.02 -10.29
C GLY A 399 12.30 7.26 -11.51
N ALA A 400 11.46 6.47 -12.21
CA ALA A 400 11.86 5.77 -13.44
C ALA A 400 12.33 6.76 -14.51
N LYS A 401 13.45 6.43 -15.19
CA LYS A 401 14.09 7.32 -16.17
C LYS A 401 13.63 7.06 -17.61
N PHE A 402 13.56 8.13 -18.38
CA PHE A 402 13.10 8.16 -19.76
C PHE A 402 13.95 9.18 -20.56
N ILE A 403 14.00 9.02 -21.89
CA ILE A 403 14.70 9.95 -22.79
C ILE A 403 13.89 11.26 -22.86
N ALA A 404 14.53 12.44 -22.82
CA ALA A 404 13.80 13.71 -22.77
C ALA A 404 12.95 14.01 -24.02
N GLU A 405 13.39 13.55 -25.20
CA GLU A 405 12.85 13.97 -26.51
C GLU A 405 11.79 13.02 -27.10
N GLY A 406 11.19 12.15 -26.27
CA GLY A 406 10.26 11.12 -26.74
C GLY A 406 8.79 11.36 -26.38
N ASP A 407 7.90 10.76 -27.18
CA ASP A 407 6.44 10.77 -27.04
C ASP A 407 5.89 10.36 -25.66
N HIS A 408 6.69 9.78 -24.77
CA HIS A 408 6.27 9.37 -23.42
C HIS A 408 6.26 10.50 -22.40
N VAL A 409 6.82 11.68 -22.69
CA VAL A 409 6.72 12.85 -21.79
C VAL A 409 5.26 13.27 -21.62
N ASN A 410 4.89 13.66 -20.39
CA ASN A 410 3.51 13.96 -19.95
C ASN A 410 2.50 12.80 -20.08
N LYS A 411 2.91 11.60 -20.53
CA LYS A 411 2.07 10.38 -20.52
C LYS A 411 2.24 9.60 -19.22
N VAL A 412 1.29 8.69 -18.96
CA VAL A 412 1.32 7.78 -17.80
C VAL A 412 2.57 6.92 -17.85
N CYS A 413 3.36 6.93 -16.78
CA CYS A 413 4.57 6.13 -16.65
C CYS A 413 4.23 4.62 -16.66
N PRO A 414 4.70 3.84 -17.66
CA PRO A 414 4.36 2.42 -17.79
C PRO A 414 5.07 1.50 -16.77
N VAL A 415 5.87 2.06 -15.86
CA VAL A 415 6.49 1.33 -14.73
C VAL A 415 5.52 1.30 -13.54
N CYS A 416 5.04 2.46 -13.10
CA CYS A 416 4.16 2.58 -11.94
C CYS A 416 2.67 2.62 -12.28
N ASN A 417 2.30 2.96 -13.52
CA ASN A 417 0.92 3.19 -13.98
C ASN A 417 0.16 4.29 -13.21
N LEU A 418 0.85 5.19 -12.49
CA LEU A 418 0.26 6.28 -11.69
C LEU A 418 0.68 7.68 -12.19
N GLY A 419 1.98 7.98 -12.06
CA GLY A 419 2.56 9.29 -12.32
C GLY A 419 2.77 9.59 -13.80
N ALA A 420 2.73 10.87 -14.14
CA ALA A 420 3.22 11.36 -15.43
C ALA A 420 4.75 11.32 -15.51
N VAL A 421 5.30 11.25 -16.72
CA VAL A 421 6.74 11.37 -16.98
C VAL A 421 7.11 12.83 -17.23
N GLY A 422 8.12 13.34 -16.52
CA GLY A 422 8.66 14.70 -16.73
C GLY A 422 7.87 15.83 -16.07
N VAL A 423 6.83 15.53 -15.28
CA VAL A 423 6.08 16.54 -14.51
C VAL A 423 6.85 16.91 -13.24
N GLU A 424 6.95 18.20 -12.93
CA GLU A 424 7.48 18.66 -11.64
C GLU A 424 6.46 18.43 -10.53
N ALA A 425 6.90 17.87 -9.40
CA ALA A 425 6.05 17.56 -8.25
C ALA A 425 6.83 17.73 -6.95
N ALA A 426 6.13 18.01 -5.84
CA ALA A 426 6.77 18.35 -4.56
C ALA A 426 7.55 17.20 -3.89
N GLY A 427 7.34 15.96 -4.33
CA GLY A 427 7.95 14.75 -3.78
C GLY A 427 7.04 13.98 -2.83
N LEU A 428 7.49 12.78 -2.43
CA LEU A 428 6.74 11.84 -1.59
C LEU A 428 6.51 12.38 -0.18
N VAL A 429 5.23 12.49 0.23
CA VAL A 429 4.80 12.85 1.58
C VAL A 429 3.98 11.70 2.17
N VAL A 430 4.59 10.98 3.12
CA VAL A 430 4.04 9.81 3.84
C VAL A 430 4.09 9.96 5.36
N SER A 431 4.68 11.04 5.89
CA SER A 431 4.71 11.33 7.32
C SER A 431 4.34 12.80 7.61
N PRO A 432 3.54 13.08 8.66
CA PRO A 432 3.35 14.44 9.18
C PRO A 432 4.67 15.12 9.58
N SER A 433 5.70 14.34 9.92
CA SER A 433 7.05 14.83 10.29
C SER A 433 7.88 15.41 9.13
N GLN A 434 7.38 15.32 7.89
CA GLN A 434 8.01 15.91 6.69
C GLN A 434 7.62 17.37 6.43
N ARG A 435 6.72 17.94 7.24
CA ARG A 435 6.50 19.40 7.27
C ARG A 435 7.66 20.13 7.96
#